data_AF-A0A4Q6AUK4-F1
#
_entry.id   AF-A0A4Q6AUK4-F1
#
_cell.length_a   1.000
_cell.length_b   1.000
_cell.length_c   1.000
_cell.angle_alpha   90.00
_cell.angle_beta   90.00
_cell.angle_gamma   90.00
#
_symmetry.space_group_name_H-M   'P 1'
#
loop_
_entity.id
_entity.type
_entity.pdbx_description
1 polymer ?
#
loop_
_entity_poly.entity_id
_entity_poly.type
_entity_poly.pdbx_seq_one_letter_code
_entity_poly.pdbx_strand_id
1 'polypeptide(L)'
;RMTGCPNGCGRSTLAEIGFIGTAYGRYNLQLGGDRLGHRLNAKYKDNVDEATILSELDQLFAFYSKERSRGESFGDFVVRKELVKA
;
A
#
# COMPACT_ATOMS: atom_id res chain seq x y z
N ARG A 1 3.65 -5.09 -3.99
CA ARG A 1 3.30 -6.20 -4.91
C ARG A 1 2.13 -5.76 -5.78
N MET A 2 1.96 -6.36 -6.97
CA MET A 2 0.88 -6.03 -7.91
C MET A 2 0.10 -7.28 -8.34
N THR A 3 -1.21 -7.16 -8.50
CA THR A 3 -2.09 -8.17 -9.11
C THR A 3 -3.00 -7.48 -10.13
N GLY A 4 -3.19 -8.09 -11.30
CA GLY A 4 -3.96 -7.47 -12.40
C GLY A 4 -5.47 -7.45 -12.18
N CYS A 5 -5.98 -8.27 -11.27
CA CYS A 5 -7.40 -8.36 -10.93
C CYS A 5 -7.57 -8.79 -9.45
N PRO A 6 -8.79 -8.71 -8.88
CA PRO A 6 -9.02 -8.98 -7.46
C PRO A 6 -8.83 -10.45 -7.05
N ASN A 7 -8.60 -11.38 -7.98
CA ASN A 7 -8.30 -12.79 -7.68
C ASN A 7 -6.99 -12.98 -6.90
N GLY A 8 -6.09 -11.98 -6.90
CA GLY A 8 -4.99 -11.93 -5.94
C GLY A 8 -3.79 -12.86 -6.20
N CYS A 9 -3.59 -13.36 -7.44
CA CYS A 9 -2.46 -14.23 -7.80
C CYS A 9 -1.08 -13.66 -7.40
N GLY A 10 -0.93 -12.34 -7.48
CA GLY A 10 0.30 -11.64 -7.06
C GLY A 10 0.49 -11.49 -5.55
N ARG A 11 -0.41 -12.05 -4.73
CA ARG A 11 -0.42 -11.94 -3.26
C ARG A 11 -0.28 -10.50 -2.77
N SER A 12 -0.98 -9.58 -3.45
CA SER A 12 -0.88 -8.14 -3.20
C SER A 12 -1.56 -7.69 -1.92
N THR A 13 -2.50 -8.48 -1.39
CA THR A 13 -3.18 -8.24 -0.11
C THR A 13 -2.27 -8.43 1.10
N LEU A 14 -1.15 -9.15 0.96
CA LEU A 14 -0.16 -9.40 2.02
C LEU A 14 1.08 -8.52 1.90
N ALA A 15 1.03 -7.45 1.09
CA ALA A 15 2.16 -6.56 0.90
C ALA A 15 1.97 -5.27 1.70
N GLU A 16 3.08 -4.68 2.16
CA GLU A 16 3.09 -3.33 2.74
C GLU A 16 2.46 -2.31 1.79
N ILE A 17 2.71 -2.46 0.48
CA ILE A 17 2.10 -1.71 -0.62
C ILE A 17 1.56 -2.71 -1.65
N GLY A 18 0.25 -2.70 -1.86
CA GLY A 18 -0.46 -3.57 -2.79
C GLY A 18 -1.17 -2.78 -3.89
N PHE A 19 -1.05 -3.24 -5.13
CA PHE A 19 -1.83 -2.72 -6.26
C PHE A 19 -2.77 -3.81 -6.76
N ILE A 20 -4.09 -3.55 -6.75
CA ILE A 20 -5.10 -4.47 -7.26
C ILE A 20 -5.79 -3.84 -8.47
N GLY A 21 -5.58 -4.41 -9.66
CA GLY A 21 -6.16 -3.90 -10.89
C GLY A 21 -7.69 -3.87 -10.87
N THR A 22 -8.25 -2.74 -11.30
CA THR A 22 -9.69 -2.50 -11.44
C THR A 22 -10.12 -2.33 -12.88
N ALA A 23 -9.27 -1.70 -13.70
CA ALA A 23 -9.45 -1.51 -15.14
C ALA A 23 -8.07 -1.29 -15.80
N TYR A 24 -8.04 -1.14 -17.14
CA TYR A 24 -6.80 -0.83 -17.86
C TYR A 24 -6.15 0.45 -17.31
N GLY A 25 -4.91 0.33 -16.82
CA GLY A 25 -4.16 1.44 -16.23
C GLY A 25 -4.70 1.97 -14.90
N ARG A 26 -5.62 1.23 -14.23
CA ARG A 26 -6.24 1.65 -12.97
C ARG A 26 -6.14 0.59 -11.89
N TYR A 27 -5.87 1.02 -10.66
CA TYR A 27 -5.64 0.13 -9.53
C TYR A 27 -6.26 0.68 -8.25
N ASN A 28 -6.65 -0.22 -7.36
CA ASN A 28 -6.79 0.08 -5.94
C ASN A 28 -5.41 0.04 -5.30
N LEU A 29 -5.03 1.14 -4.66
CA LEU A 29 -3.83 1.25 -3.84
C LEU A 29 -4.18 0.78 -2.42
N GLN A 30 -3.56 -0.30 -1.97
CA GLN A 30 -3.72 -0.84 -0.63
C GLN A 30 -2.43 -0.70 0.17
N LEU A 31 -2.53 -0.32 1.43
CA LEU A 31 -1.40 -0.08 2.32
C LEU A 31 -1.58 -0.82 3.65
N GLY A 32 -0.47 -1.08 4.34
CA GLY A 32 -0.51 -1.48 5.76
C GLY A 32 -0.36 -2.97 6.03
N GLY A 33 -0.07 -3.81 5.03
CA GLY A 33 0.43 -5.17 5.29
C GLY A 33 1.77 -5.11 6.01
N ASP A 34 2.18 -6.16 6.72
CA ASP A 34 3.49 -6.19 7.40
C ASP A 34 4.59 -6.81 6.52
N ARG A 35 5.84 -6.68 6.97
CA ARG A 35 7.00 -7.19 6.22
C ARG A 35 7.05 -8.73 6.15
N LEU A 36 6.44 -9.41 7.14
CA LEU A 36 6.41 -10.88 7.22
C LEU A 36 5.21 -11.49 6.49
N GLY A 37 4.18 -10.71 6.17
CA GLY A 37 2.94 -11.19 5.55
C GLY A 37 1.97 -11.86 6.53
N HIS A 38 1.97 -11.45 7.80
CA HIS A 38 0.98 -11.86 8.79
C HIS A 38 -0.22 -10.90 8.89
N ARG A 39 -0.11 -9.68 8.33
CA ARG A 39 -1.20 -8.70 8.32
C ARG A 39 -1.66 -8.42 6.89
N LEU A 40 -2.97 -8.39 6.69
CA LEU A 40 -3.57 -7.95 5.43
C LEU A 40 -3.47 -6.42 5.33
N ASN A 41 -3.25 -5.91 4.13
CA ASN A 41 -3.40 -4.48 3.87
C ASN A 41 -4.87 -4.07 3.75
N ALA A 42 -5.10 -2.77 3.82
CA ALA A 42 -6.39 -2.16 3.62
C ALA A 42 -6.35 -1.17 2.44
N LYS A 43 -7.50 -0.96 1.82
CA LYS A 43 -7.64 -0.02 0.70
C LYS A 43 -7.39 1.41 1.20
N TYR A 44 -6.38 2.07 0.62
CA TYR A 44 -6.04 3.46 0.87
C TYR A 44 -6.69 4.38 -0.17
N LYS A 45 -6.59 4.02 -1.46
CA LYS A 45 -7.27 4.71 -2.56
C LYS A 45 -7.88 3.73 -3.55
N ASP A 46 -9.02 4.11 -4.10
CA ASP A 46 -9.80 3.31 -5.05
C ASP A 46 -9.61 3.81 -6.48
N ASN A 47 -9.41 2.87 -7.41
CA ASN A 47 -9.46 3.10 -8.86
C ASN A 47 -8.62 4.30 -9.36
N VAL A 48 -7.35 4.38 -8.96
CA VAL A 48 -6.41 5.45 -9.33
C VAL A 48 -5.49 5.05 -10.49
N ASP A 49 -5.00 6.03 -11.24
CA ASP A 49 -4.00 5.82 -12.29
C ASP A 49 -2.56 5.86 -11.75
N GLU A 50 -1.61 5.50 -12.61
CA GLU A 50 -0.19 5.45 -12.27
C GLU A 50 0.38 6.79 -11.82
N ALA A 51 0.03 7.89 -12.48
CA ALA A 51 0.53 9.22 -12.10
C ALA A 51 0.08 9.60 -10.68
N THR A 52 -1.19 9.33 -10.34
CA THR A 52 -1.70 9.51 -8.98
C THR A 52 -0.98 8.60 -8.00
N ILE A 53 -0.79 7.32 -8.33
CA ILE A 53 -0.05 6.38 -7.47
C ILE A 53 1.35 6.89 -7.14
N LEU A 54 2.10 7.34 -8.15
CA LEU A 54 3.47 7.82 -7.97
C LEU A 54 3.52 9.07 -7.09
N SER A 55 2.62 10.03 -7.33
CA SER A 55 2.50 11.24 -6.51
C SER A 55 2.20 10.92 -5.03
N GLU A 56 1.26 10.01 -4.78
CA GLU A 56 0.90 9.60 -3.42
C GLU A 56 2.05 8.87 -2.72
N LEU A 57 2.74 7.97 -3.42
CA LEU A 57 3.86 7.24 -2.84
C LEU A 57 5.04 8.16 -2.53
N ASP A 58 5.31 9.17 -3.35
CA ASP A 58 6.36 10.17 -3.08
C ASP A 58 6.08 10.92 -1.77
N GLN A 59 4.85 11.41 -1.59
CA GLN A 59 4.42 12.07 -0.36
C GLN A 59 4.50 11.15 0.87
N LEU A 60 4.04 9.90 0.73
CA LEU A 60 4.06 8.91 1.80
C LEU A 60 5.48 8.51 2.19
N PHE A 61 6.40 8.37 1.23
CA PHE A 61 7.79 8.06 1.52
C PHE A 61 8.52 9.25 2.14
N ALA A 62 8.23 10.48 1.72
CA ALA A 62 8.75 11.68 2.38
C ALA A 62 8.26 11.80 3.83
N PHE A 63 7.02 11.39 4.11
CA PHE A 63 6.49 11.34 5.46
C PHE A 63 7.15 10.23 6.28
N TYR A 64 7.25 9.01 5.72
CA TYR A 64 7.91 7.87 6.34
C TYR A 64 9.39 8.16 6.67
N SER A 65 10.13 8.80 5.76
CA SER A 65 11.55 9.09 5.98
C SER A 65 11.79 10.01 7.18
N LYS A 66 10.85 10.93 7.46
CA LYS A 66 10.95 11.91 8.55
C LYS A 66 10.46 11.35 9.89
N GLU A 67 9.44 10.52 9.86
CA GLU A 67 8.62 10.22 11.05
C GLU A 67 8.66 8.76 11.49
N ARG A 68 9.40 7.91 10.77
CA ARG A 68 9.54 6.49 11.14
C ARG A 68 10.31 6.32 12.45
N SER A 69 9.91 5.32 13.20
CA SER A 69 10.68 4.82 14.34
C SER A 69 11.89 3.99 13.86
N ARG A 70 12.89 3.84 14.72
CA ARG A 70 14.07 3.02 14.39
C ARG A 70 13.65 1.56 14.16
N GLY A 71 13.96 1.04 12.97
CA GLY A 71 13.63 -0.34 12.58
C GLY A 71 12.18 -0.57 12.15
N GLU A 72 11.35 0.47 12.10
CA GLU A 72 9.95 0.38 11.68
C GLU A 72 9.83 0.12 10.17
N SER A 73 8.97 -0.82 9.78
CA SER A 73 8.63 -1.07 8.37
C SER A 73 7.64 -0.03 7.83
N PHE A 74 7.52 0.12 6.52
CA PHE A 74 6.58 1.09 5.94
C PHE A 74 5.13 0.71 6.26
N GLY A 75 4.81 -0.57 6.18
CA GLY A 75 3.52 -1.13 6.50
C GLY A 75 3.08 -0.90 7.94
N ASP A 76 4.00 -1.05 8.90
CA ASP A 76 3.70 -0.75 10.30
C ASP A 76 3.57 0.75 10.54
N PHE A 77 4.39 1.57 9.87
CA PHE A 77 4.32 3.02 9.94
C PHE A 77 2.96 3.57 9.50
N VAL A 78 2.43 3.13 8.36
CA VAL A 78 1.15 3.64 7.84
C VAL A 78 -0.03 3.27 8.74
N VAL A 79 0.04 2.13 9.44
CA VAL A 79 -0.95 1.72 10.44
C VAL A 79 -0.82 2.56 11.71
N ARG A 80 0.42 2.76 12.23
CA ARG A 80 0.67 3.60 13.41
C ARG A 80 0.26 5.05 13.21
N LYS A 81 0.48 5.59 12.02
CA LYS A 81 0.07 6.95 11.64
C LYS A 81 -1.41 7.04 11.21
N GLU A 82 -2.18 5.96 11.36
CA GLU A 82 -3.62 5.86 11.07
C GLU A 82 -4.01 6.26 9.64
N LEU A 83 -3.09 6.08 8.67
CA LEU A 83 -3.37 6.34 7.25
C LEU A 83 -4.33 5.29 6.66
N VAL A 84 -4.36 4.11 7.27
CA VAL A 84 -5.28 3.02 6.98
C VAL A 84 -5.65 2.30 8.27
N LYS A 85 -6.82 1.65 8.28
CA LYS A 85 -7.23 0.72 9.34
C LYS A 85 -7.00 -0.71 8.83
N ALA A 86 -5.94 -1.35 9.30
CA ALA A 86 -5.56 -2.73 8.96
C ALA A 86 -5.81 -3.67 10.14
#